data_AF-A0A8H6I0E5-F1
#
_entry.id   AF-A0A8H6I0E5-F1
#
_cell.length_a   1.000
_cell.length_b   1.000
_cell.length_c   1.000
_cell.angle_alpha   90.00
_cell.angle_beta   90.00
_cell.angle_gamma   90.00
#
_symmetry.space_group_name_H-M   'P 1'
#
loop_
_entity.id
_entity.type
_entity.pdbx_description
1 polymer ?
#
loop_
_entity_poly.entity_id
_entity_poly.type
_entity_poly.pdbx_seq_one_letter_code
_entity_poly.pdbx_strand_id
1 'polypeptide(L)'
;MATRGTKAQDGLTKDQRYHKAHYEKRKQENRERMRATRALARAQAQVQVDQPTQPAALGATSEVHAISAHADPFGPVESMPAPPVIFADNTFSRNLKMVEAGFMPRWDNENWLQQLQRLSQISDGTILPNAASSLDIPEWDRFREIHPLVIRWTTPWGGVNAWAESFETIFYTMCAKGKTETSNWLRAIWGHAETGKRLLDLLRTTNLPLPDNPVNTQLLWTKKMEATEILVKGITIIETRYNVMGRGVFGVEGEPVDSSGEEDMDNFMEEEEEDDDLGPALGED
;
A
#
# COMPACT_ATOMS: atom_id res chain seq x y z
N MET A 1 47.81 11.48 -16.30
CA MET A 1 47.77 11.34 -17.77
C MET A 1 46.33 11.07 -18.16
N ALA A 2 45.67 11.99 -18.87
CA ALA A 2 44.29 11.81 -19.31
C ALA A 2 44.29 11.12 -20.68
N THR A 3 43.71 9.91 -20.75
CA THR A 3 43.53 9.14 -21.98
C THR A 3 42.47 9.82 -22.84
N ARG A 4 42.89 10.36 -23.99
CA ARG A 4 41.99 10.93 -25.01
C ARG A 4 41.25 9.78 -25.70
N GLY A 5 39.99 9.58 -25.33
CA GLY A 5 39.10 8.65 -26.02
C GLY A 5 38.88 9.06 -27.48
N THR A 6 39.26 8.19 -28.41
CA THR A 6 39.04 8.32 -29.86
C THR A 6 37.56 8.20 -30.17
N LYS A 7 36.90 9.32 -30.49
CA LYS A 7 35.52 9.32 -31.02
C LYS A 7 35.54 8.71 -32.42
N ALA A 8 34.66 7.75 -32.69
CA ALA A 8 34.49 7.24 -34.06
C ALA A 8 33.73 8.25 -34.94
N GLN A 9 33.85 8.07 -36.26
CA GLN A 9 33.38 9.02 -37.29
C GLN A 9 31.89 9.36 -37.26
N ASP A 10 31.07 8.54 -36.63
CA ASP A 10 29.62 8.74 -36.55
C ASP A 10 29.20 9.69 -35.41
N GLY A 11 30.15 10.15 -34.60
CA GLY A 11 29.91 11.06 -33.47
C GLY A 11 29.15 10.40 -32.32
N LEU A 12 28.77 9.12 -32.45
CA LEU A 12 28.06 8.36 -31.43
C LEU A 12 29.08 7.72 -30.49
N THR A 13 28.76 7.76 -29.19
CA THR A 13 29.51 6.99 -28.21
C THR A 13 29.37 5.49 -28.50
N LYS A 14 30.32 4.69 -28.00
CA LYS A 14 30.27 3.22 -28.12
C LYS A 14 28.93 2.67 -27.61
N ASP A 15 28.47 3.22 -26.49
CA ASP A 15 27.20 2.89 -25.85
C ASP A 15 25.97 3.19 -26.74
N GLN A 16 25.92 4.37 -27.36
CA GLN A 16 24.84 4.72 -28.26
C GLN A 16 24.75 3.79 -29.48
N ARG A 17 25.90 3.31 -29.99
CA ARG A 17 25.93 2.32 -31.09
C ARG A 17 25.42 0.96 -30.65
N TYR A 18 25.78 0.52 -29.46
CA TYR A 18 25.27 -0.72 -28.89
C TYR A 18 23.75 -0.67 -28.70
N HIS A 19 23.24 0.41 -28.09
CA HIS A 19 21.79 0.59 -27.94
C HIS A 19 21.07 0.65 -29.28
N LYS A 20 21.65 1.31 -30.30
CA LYS A 20 21.10 1.35 -31.66
C LYS A 20 21.08 -0.02 -32.33
N ALA A 21 22.13 -0.83 -32.16
CA ALA A 21 22.21 -2.19 -32.71
C ALA A 21 21.20 -3.16 -32.06
N HIS A 22 20.91 -2.99 -30.76
CA HIS A 22 20.04 -3.89 -29.99
C HIS A 22 18.62 -3.37 -29.75
N TYR A 23 18.28 -2.17 -30.24
CA TYR A 23 16.97 -1.55 -30.05
C TYR A 23 15.84 -2.38 -30.67
N GLU A 24 15.98 -2.80 -31.93
CA GLU A 24 14.92 -3.55 -32.61
C GLU A 24 14.72 -4.95 -32.01
N LYS A 25 15.78 -5.59 -31.50
CA LYS A 25 15.67 -6.87 -30.79
C LYS A 25 14.85 -6.74 -29.50
N ARG A 26 15.19 -5.77 -28.63
CA ARG A 26 14.45 -5.52 -27.38
C ARG A 26 12.99 -5.12 -27.63
N LYS A 27 12.75 -4.32 -28.67
CA LYS A 27 11.39 -3.94 -29.09
C LYS A 27 10.59 -5.14 -29.57
N GLN A 28 11.22 -6.11 -30.24
CA GLN A 28 10.59 -7.36 -30.65
C GLN A 28 10.26 -8.25 -29.44
N GLU A 29 11.21 -8.46 -28.53
CA GLU A 29 11.00 -9.24 -27.30
C GLU A 29 9.85 -8.68 -26.46
N ASN A 30 9.78 -7.35 -26.33
CA ASN A 30 8.70 -6.71 -25.55
C ASN A 30 7.33 -6.86 -26.22
N ARG A 31 7.28 -6.84 -27.56
CA ARG A 31 6.04 -7.15 -28.32
C ARG A 31 5.61 -8.60 -28.12
N GLU A 32 6.55 -9.54 -28.09
CA GLU A 32 6.27 -10.96 -27.85
C GLU A 32 5.76 -11.19 -26.42
N ARG A 33 6.39 -10.54 -25.42
CA ARG A 33 5.93 -10.56 -24.03
C ARG A 33 4.49 -10.05 -23.89
N MET A 34 4.16 -8.93 -24.53
CA MET A 34 2.80 -8.38 -24.51
C MET A 34 1.78 -9.28 -25.21
N ARG A 35 2.17 -9.99 -26.28
CA ARG A 35 1.32 -11.00 -26.92
C ARG A 35 1.08 -12.20 -26.00
N ALA A 36 2.10 -12.69 -25.32
CA ALA A 36 1.99 -13.80 -24.37
C ALA A 36 1.04 -13.44 -23.20
N THR A 37 1.19 -12.25 -22.62
CA THR A 37 0.31 -11.77 -21.53
C THR A 37 -1.15 -11.69 -21.99
N ARG A 38 -1.41 -11.17 -23.20
CA ARG A 38 -2.78 -11.12 -23.76
C ARG A 38 -3.35 -12.51 -24.05
N ALA A 39 -2.53 -13.44 -24.52
CA ALA A 39 -2.96 -14.82 -24.75
C ALA A 39 -3.36 -15.50 -23.42
N LEU A 40 -2.59 -15.28 -22.36
CA LEU A 40 -2.87 -15.83 -21.03
C LEU A 40 -4.15 -15.25 -20.43
N ALA A 41 -4.38 -13.94 -20.55
CA ALA A 41 -5.63 -13.30 -20.14
C ALA A 41 -6.85 -13.85 -20.90
N ARG A 42 -6.70 -14.12 -22.21
CA ARG A 42 -7.76 -14.71 -23.02
C ARG A 42 -8.06 -16.17 -22.64
N ALA A 43 -7.03 -16.96 -22.33
CA ALA A 43 -7.20 -18.33 -21.87
C ALA A 43 -7.95 -18.38 -20.53
N GLN A 44 -7.63 -17.49 -19.59
CA GLN A 44 -8.33 -17.37 -18.31
C GLN A 44 -9.80 -16.98 -18.48
N ALA A 45 -10.12 -16.10 -19.43
CA ALA A 45 -11.50 -15.73 -19.73
C ALA A 45 -12.32 -16.88 -20.32
N GLN A 46 -11.70 -17.79 -21.10
CA GLN A 46 -12.39 -18.97 -21.64
C GLN A 46 -12.71 -20.01 -20.56
N VAL A 47 -11.83 -20.22 -19.58
CA VAL A 47 -12.06 -21.15 -18.47
C VAL A 47 -13.27 -20.74 -17.60
N GLN A 48 -13.60 -19.45 -17.55
CA GLN A 48 -14.79 -18.96 -16.85
C GLN A 48 -16.12 -19.20 -17.59
N VAL A 49 -16.09 -19.39 -18.92
CA VAL A 49 -17.31 -19.57 -19.72
C VAL A 49 -17.76 -21.04 -19.74
N ASP A 50 -16.83 -21.98 -19.57
CA ASP A 50 -17.12 -23.43 -19.61
C ASP A 50 -17.46 -24.04 -18.23
N GLN A 51 -17.65 -23.23 -17.18
CA GLN A 51 -18.19 -23.74 -15.92
C GLN A 51 -19.70 -24.00 -16.06
N PRO A 52 -20.18 -25.26 -16.00
CA PRO A 52 -21.60 -25.52 -16.09
C PRO A 52 -22.30 -24.97 -14.85
N THR A 53 -23.17 -23.98 -15.07
CA THR A 53 -24.11 -23.46 -14.08
C THR A 53 -24.93 -24.63 -13.54
N GLN A 54 -24.64 -25.08 -12.32
CA GLN A 54 -25.46 -26.09 -11.66
C GLN A 54 -26.89 -25.54 -11.49
N PRO A 55 -27.92 -26.28 -11.94
CA PRO A 55 -29.30 -25.88 -11.70
C PRO A 55 -29.60 -25.99 -10.20
N ALA A 56 -30.12 -24.89 -9.65
CA ALA A 56 -30.62 -24.84 -8.28
C ALA A 56 -31.71 -25.90 -8.08
N ALA A 57 -31.43 -26.86 -7.19
CA ALA A 57 -32.38 -27.89 -6.80
C ALA A 57 -33.54 -27.26 -6.00
N LEU A 58 -34.73 -27.29 -6.60
CA LEU A 58 -36.02 -27.09 -5.96
C LEU A 58 -36.40 -28.37 -5.19
N GLY A 59 -36.85 -28.21 -3.94
CA GLY A 59 -37.74 -29.18 -3.29
C GLY A 59 -37.23 -29.84 -2.02
N ALA A 60 -37.60 -29.28 -0.87
CA ALA A 60 -37.85 -30.06 0.35
C ALA A 60 -39.11 -29.51 1.02
N THR A 61 -40.24 -30.14 0.71
CA THR A 61 -41.52 -29.97 1.40
C THR A 61 -41.42 -30.62 2.78
N SER A 62 -41.68 -29.86 3.85
CA SER A 62 -41.95 -30.42 5.17
C SER A 62 -43.33 -29.98 5.63
N GLU A 63 -44.21 -30.97 5.73
CA GLU A 63 -45.56 -30.87 6.28
C GLU A 63 -45.50 -30.40 7.74
N VAL A 64 -46.27 -29.36 8.09
CA VAL A 64 -46.67 -29.12 9.47
C VAL A 64 -48.17 -28.82 9.50
N HIS A 65 -48.83 -29.56 10.39
CA HIS A 65 -50.26 -29.60 10.65
C HIS A 65 -50.95 -28.25 10.78
N ALA A 66 -52.16 -28.22 10.23
CA ALA A 66 -53.19 -27.23 10.47
C ALA A 66 -53.64 -27.23 11.95
N ILE A 67 -53.59 -26.05 12.59
CA ILE A 67 -54.49 -25.70 13.68
C ILE A 67 -54.96 -24.25 13.49
N SER A 68 -56.27 -24.14 13.26
CA SER A 68 -57.20 -23.10 13.70
C SER A 68 -57.02 -21.64 13.24
N ALA A 69 -58.09 -21.18 12.59
CA ALA A 69 -58.39 -19.81 12.22
C ALA A 69 -58.47 -18.86 13.43
N HIS A 70 -57.87 -17.67 13.28
CA HIS A 70 -58.40 -16.42 13.81
C HIS A 70 -58.01 -15.26 12.88
N ALA A 71 -58.95 -14.31 12.78
CA ALA A 71 -59.06 -13.25 11.78
C ALA A 71 -57.92 -12.20 11.79
N ASP A 72 -57.63 -11.71 10.58
CA ASP A 72 -56.98 -10.43 10.24
C ASP A 72 -57.69 -9.22 10.88
N PRO A 73 -57.05 -8.04 11.08
CA PRO A 73 -56.25 -7.37 10.04
C PRO A 73 -55.04 -6.56 10.53
N PHE A 74 -53.86 -6.82 9.96
CA PHE A 74 -52.76 -5.86 10.01
C PHE A 74 -53.15 -4.58 9.26
N GLY A 75 -53.14 -3.46 9.98
CA GLY A 75 -53.34 -2.13 9.43
C GLY A 75 -52.24 -1.72 8.44
N PRO A 76 -52.44 -0.61 7.71
CA PRO A 76 -51.47 -0.11 6.74
C PRO A 76 -50.15 0.19 7.45
N VAL A 77 -49.08 -0.45 6.98
CA VAL A 77 -47.71 -0.15 7.39
C VAL A 77 -47.40 1.27 6.90
N GLU A 78 -47.52 2.26 7.78
CA GLU A 78 -46.97 3.59 7.56
C GLU A 78 -45.48 3.43 7.24
N SER A 79 -45.10 3.78 6.02
CA SER A 79 -43.69 3.89 5.66
C SER A 79 -43.08 4.98 6.55
N MET A 80 -42.34 4.57 7.58
CA MET A 80 -41.51 5.53 8.29
C MET A 80 -40.53 6.11 7.27
N PRO A 81 -40.46 7.45 7.13
CA PRO A 81 -39.45 8.05 6.29
C PRO A 81 -38.08 7.58 6.79
N ALA A 82 -37.26 7.08 5.87
CA ALA A 82 -35.88 6.74 6.18
C ALA A 82 -35.25 7.93 6.93
N PRO A 83 -34.55 7.70 8.05
CA PRO A 83 -33.91 8.79 8.78
C PRO A 83 -33.04 9.56 7.78
N PRO A 84 -33.10 10.91 7.79
CA PRO A 84 -32.29 11.68 6.87
C PRO A 84 -30.84 11.23 7.02
N VAL A 85 -30.23 10.84 5.90
CA VAL A 85 -28.79 10.63 5.83
C VAL A 85 -28.18 12.00 6.05
N ILE A 86 -27.86 12.30 7.31
CA ILE A 86 -27.08 13.48 7.68
C ILE A 86 -25.67 13.20 7.18
N PHE A 87 -25.38 13.58 5.94
CA PHE A 87 -24.01 13.79 5.51
C PHE A 87 -23.43 14.84 6.45
N ALA A 88 -22.44 14.46 7.24
CA ALA A 88 -21.79 15.34 8.19
C ALA A 88 -20.92 16.38 7.43
N ASP A 89 -21.57 17.35 6.78
CA ASP A 89 -20.98 18.47 6.02
C ASP A 89 -20.03 19.36 6.87
N ASN A 90 -20.05 19.17 8.19
CA ASN A 90 -19.18 19.90 9.12
C ASN A 90 -17.77 19.31 9.27
N THR A 91 -17.50 18.09 8.81
CA THR A 91 -16.17 17.47 8.95
C THR A 91 -15.16 18.10 7.99
N PHE A 92 -15.54 18.29 6.73
CA PHE A 92 -14.70 18.94 5.73
C PHE A 92 -14.35 20.38 6.10
N SER A 93 -15.35 21.19 6.44
CA SER A 93 -15.16 22.58 6.84
C SER A 93 -14.29 22.73 8.10
N ARG A 94 -14.36 21.78 9.03
CA ARG A 94 -13.52 21.76 10.23
C ARG A 94 -12.08 21.38 9.92
N ASN A 95 -11.87 20.37 9.07
CA ASN A 95 -10.54 19.94 8.65
C ASN A 95 -9.84 21.04 7.85
N LEU A 96 -10.56 21.72 6.95
CA LEU A 96 -10.04 22.85 6.20
C LEU A 96 -9.62 24.00 7.13
N LYS A 97 -10.46 24.34 8.13
CA LYS A 97 -10.10 25.36 9.14
C LYS A 97 -8.89 25.00 9.98
N MET A 98 -8.69 23.72 10.34
CA MET A 98 -7.50 23.27 11.05
C MET A 98 -6.23 23.43 10.20
N VAL A 99 -6.33 23.10 8.92
CA VAL A 99 -5.24 23.25 7.94
C VAL A 99 -4.95 24.72 7.63
N GLU A 100 -5.98 25.56 7.52
CA GLU A 100 -5.86 27.01 7.35
C GLU A 100 -5.16 27.66 8.55
N ALA A 101 -5.49 27.22 9.77
CA ALA A 101 -4.84 27.65 11.00
C ALA A 101 -3.39 27.15 11.17
N GLY A 102 -2.83 26.46 10.18
CA GLY A 102 -1.48 25.88 10.26
C GLY A 102 -1.37 24.71 11.23
N PHE A 103 -2.50 24.20 11.71
CA PHE A 103 -2.58 23.06 12.61
C PHE A 103 -2.50 21.77 11.79
N MET A 104 -1.33 21.48 11.25
CA MET A 104 -1.03 20.07 11.01
C MET A 104 -0.99 19.39 12.38
N PRO A 105 -1.69 18.26 12.59
CA PRO A 105 -1.54 17.51 13.83
C PRO A 105 -0.05 17.31 14.09
N ARG A 106 0.45 17.74 15.24
CA ARG A 106 1.82 17.48 15.65
C ARG A 106 1.95 15.98 15.91
N TRP A 107 2.41 15.25 14.90
CA TRP A 107 2.66 13.81 14.90
C TRP A 107 3.94 13.45 15.67
N ASP A 108 4.80 14.44 15.89
CA ASP A 108 6.07 14.43 16.61
C ASP A 108 5.90 14.42 18.14
N ASN A 109 4.75 13.97 18.64
CA ASN A 109 4.61 13.78 20.08
C ASN A 109 5.53 12.59 20.46
N GLU A 110 6.71 12.87 21.03
CA GLU A 110 7.75 11.87 21.33
C GLU A 110 7.19 10.62 22.03
N ASN A 111 6.16 10.81 22.86
CA ASN A 111 5.44 9.76 23.57
C ASN A 111 4.82 8.70 22.62
N TRP A 112 4.30 9.11 21.46
CA TRP A 112 3.72 8.20 20.46
C TRP A 112 4.78 7.32 19.78
N LEU A 113 5.89 7.92 19.34
CA LEU A 113 6.96 7.17 18.69
C LEU A 113 7.61 6.18 19.67
N GLN A 114 7.79 6.60 20.93
CA GLN A 114 8.24 5.72 22.00
C GLN A 114 7.25 4.56 22.23
N GLN A 115 5.94 4.82 22.18
CA GLN A 115 4.92 3.77 22.30
C GLN A 115 4.98 2.78 21.14
N LEU A 116 5.13 3.24 19.90
CA LEU A 116 5.31 2.36 18.73
C LEU A 116 6.59 1.54 18.83
N GLN A 117 7.70 2.16 19.24
CA GLN A 117 8.98 1.48 19.43
C GLN A 117 8.90 0.43 20.54
N ARG A 118 8.21 0.72 21.64
CA ARG A 118 7.94 -0.25 22.70
C ARG A 118 7.12 -1.43 22.16
N LEU A 119 6.07 -1.18 21.37
CA LEU A 119 5.24 -2.22 20.78
C LEU A 119 5.99 -3.07 19.77
N SER A 120 6.90 -2.49 18.97
CA SER A 120 7.73 -3.25 18.04
C SER A 120 8.76 -4.12 18.78
N GLN A 121 9.33 -3.61 19.86
CA GLN A 121 10.24 -4.39 20.69
C GLN A 121 9.57 -5.61 21.35
N ILE A 122 8.26 -5.52 21.64
CA ILE A 122 7.44 -6.65 22.10
C ILE A 122 7.22 -7.64 20.96
N SER A 123 6.92 -7.16 19.73
CA SER A 123 6.69 -8.04 18.59
C SER A 123 7.94 -8.78 18.14
N ASP A 124 9.10 -8.16 18.22
CA ASP A 124 10.36 -8.71 17.72
C ASP A 124 11.02 -9.68 18.72
N GLY A 125 10.46 -9.81 19.93
CA GLY A 125 11.06 -10.59 21.02
C GLY A 125 12.37 -9.99 21.57
N THR A 126 12.74 -8.79 21.13
CA THR A 126 14.02 -8.14 21.45
C THR A 126 14.04 -7.54 22.85
N ILE A 127 12.88 -7.11 23.38
CA ILE A 127 12.70 -6.97 24.83
C ILE A 127 12.19 -8.31 25.34
N LEU A 128 13.11 -9.17 25.78
CA LEU A 128 12.81 -10.04 26.91
C LEU A 128 12.67 -9.12 28.12
N PRO A 129 11.49 -8.99 28.74
CA PRO A 129 11.34 -8.18 29.92
C PRO A 129 11.91 -8.97 31.09
N ASN A 130 13.23 -9.08 31.17
CA ASN A 130 14.07 -9.48 32.30
C ASN A 130 13.56 -10.59 33.25
N ALA A 131 12.66 -11.45 32.82
CA ALA A 131 12.14 -12.55 33.60
C ALA A 131 11.78 -13.66 32.63
N ALA A 132 12.50 -14.77 32.71
CA ALA A 132 12.22 -16.03 32.04
C ALA A 132 10.95 -16.73 32.60
N SER A 133 9.94 -15.93 32.96
CA SER A 133 8.64 -16.36 33.43
C SER A 133 7.59 -15.52 32.72
N SER A 134 7.08 -16.08 31.61
CA SER A 134 5.71 -15.86 31.11
C SER A 134 5.24 -14.40 31.06
N LEU A 135 5.60 -13.66 30.01
CA LEU A 135 4.64 -12.69 29.50
C LEU A 135 3.51 -13.46 28.80
N ASP A 136 2.56 -13.94 29.59
CA ASP A 136 1.21 -14.24 29.12
C ASP A 136 0.48 -12.91 28.87
N ILE A 137 1.03 -12.04 28.00
CA ILE A 137 0.20 -10.99 27.42
C ILE A 137 -0.51 -11.69 26.26
N PRO A 138 -1.81 -11.98 26.39
CA PRO A 138 -2.55 -12.59 25.29
C PRO A 138 -2.50 -11.64 24.10
N GLU A 139 -2.51 -12.17 22.89
CA GLU A 139 -2.58 -11.38 21.65
C GLU A 139 -3.73 -10.35 21.69
N TRP A 140 -4.79 -10.65 22.44
CA TRP A 140 -5.90 -9.75 22.73
C TRP A 140 -5.48 -8.43 23.39
N ASP A 141 -4.67 -8.47 24.44
CA ASP A 141 -4.28 -7.26 25.17
C ASP A 141 -3.33 -6.39 24.34
N ARG A 142 -2.44 -7.01 23.57
CA ARG A 142 -1.65 -6.30 22.57
C ARG A 142 -2.53 -5.62 21.52
N PHE A 143 -3.54 -6.31 21.00
CA PHE A 143 -4.47 -5.70 20.05
C PHE A 143 -5.24 -4.52 20.68
N ARG A 144 -5.62 -4.62 21.95
CA ARG A 144 -6.26 -3.50 22.68
C ARG A 144 -5.37 -2.27 22.81
N GLU A 145 -4.06 -2.45 22.85
CA GLU A 145 -3.11 -1.34 22.82
C GLU A 145 -2.92 -0.77 21.40
N ILE A 146 -2.89 -1.61 20.37
CA ILE A 146 -2.71 -1.19 18.97
C ILE A 146 -3.97 -0.50 18.41
N HIS A 147 -5.16 -1.00 18.74
CA HIS A 147 -6.42 -0.55 18.13
C HIS A 147 -6.67 0.97 18.30
N PRO A 148 -6.52 1.58 19.50
CA PRO A 148 -6.62 3.03 19.67
C PRO A 148 -5.61 3.80 18.81
N LEU A 149 -4.43 3.24 18.55
CA LEU A 149 -3.41 3.84 17.70
C LEU A 149 -3.86 3.87 16.24
N VAL A 150 -4.45 2.78 15.75
CA VAL A 150 -5.06 2.72 14.42
C VAL A 150 -6.19 3.73 14.29
N ILE A 151 -7.13 3.77 15.25
CA ILE A 151 -8.23 4.74 15.22
C ILE A 151 -7.66 6.16 15.18
N ARG A 152 -6.73 6.51 16.07
CA ARG A 152 -6.08 7.83 16.09
C ARG A 152 -5.41 8.16 14.76
N TRP A 153 -4.69 7.21 14.16
CA TRP A 153 -4.04 7.38 12.88
C TRP A 153 -5.05 7.76 11.77
N THR A 154 -6.27 7.21 11.78
CA THR A 154 -7.29 7.55 10.77
C THR A 154 -7.95 8.93 10.90
N THR A 155 -7.95 9.51 12.11
CA THR A 155 -8.73 10.73 12.43
C THR A 155 -8.39 12.06 11.73
N PRO A 156 -7.15 12.38 11.33
CA PRO A 156 -6.71 13.75 11.00
C PRO A 156 -7.47 14.44 9.87
N TRP A 157 -7.98 13.65 8.94
CA TRP A 157 -8.69 14.14 7.77
C TRP A 157 -10.09 13.54 7.70
N GLY A 158 -10.72 13.33 8.86
CA GLY A 158 -12.11 12.86 8.96
C GLY A 158 -12.30 11.36 8.73
N GLY A 159 -11.26 10.56 8.89
CA GLY A 159 -11.29 9.12 8.61
C GLY A 159 -10.86 8.77 7.19
N VAL A 160 -10.34 7.56 6.98
CA VAL A 160 -9.74 7.10 5.72
C VAL A 160 -10.65 7.26 4.50
N ASN A 161 -11.96 7.16 4.68
CA ASN A 161 -12.93 7.31 3.60
C ASN A 161 -12.97 8.74 3.02
N ALA A 162 -12.63 9.76 3.81
CA ALA A 162 -12.65 11.16 3.38
C ALA A 162 -11.29 11.64 2.84
N TRP A 163 -10.24 10.83 2.93
CA TRP A 163 -8.87 11.25 2.61
C TRP A 163 -8.68 11.59 1.15
N ALA A 164 -9.26 10.80 0.23
CA ALA A 164 -9.09 11.00 -1.20
C ALA A 164 -9.55 12.39 -1.66
N GLU A 165 -10.69 12.86 -1.14
CA GLU A 165 -11.26 14.18 -1.44
C GLU A 165 -10.57 15.30 -0.65
N SER A 166 -10.25 15.03 0.62
CA SER A 166 -9.60 16.02 1.50
C SER A 166 -8.19 16.37 1.02
N PHE A 167 -7.41 15.38 0.55
CA PHE A 167 -6.03 15.60 0.12
C PHE A 167 -5.91 16.54 -1.07
N GLU A 168 -6.79 16.39 -2.06
CA GLU A 168 -6.78 17.27 -3.24
C GLU A 168 -7.09 18.72 -2.84
N THR A 169 -8.10 18.93 -2.01
CA THR A 169 -8.43 20.27 -1.49
C THR A 169 -7.25 20.87 -0.72
N ILE A 170 -6.70 20.11 0.23
CA ILE A 170 -5.59 20.59 1.06
C ILE A 170 -4.35 20.87 0.21
N PHE A 171 -4.07 20.03 -0.79
CA PHE A 171 -2.96 20.22 -1.71
C PHE A 171 -3.08 21.56 -2.45
N TYR A 172 -4.24 21.88 -3.02
CA TYR A 172 -4.45 23.18 -3.67
C TYR A 172 -4.29 24.35 -2.69
N THR A 173 -4.79 24.20 -1.45
CA THR A 173 -4.59 25.21 -0.40
C THR A 173 -3.10 25.40 -0.08
N MET A 174 -2.31 24.33 0.00
CA MET A 174 -0.87 24.42 0.25
C MET A 174 -0.11 25.03 -0.92
N CYS A 175 -0.45 24.66 -2.16
CA CYS A 175 0.11 25.25 -3.37
C CYS A 175 -0.13 26.76 -3.43
N ALA A 176 -1.30 27.23 -2.98
CA ALA A 176 -1.59 28.67 -2.88
C ALA A 176 -0.75 29.38 -1.80
N LYS A 177 -0.26 28.65 -0.78
CA LYS A 177 0.61 29.19 0.28
C LYS A 177 2.09 29.24 -0.14
N GLY A 178 2.53 28.36 -1.03
CA GLY A 178 3.87 28.38 -1.60
C GLY A 178 4.54 27.00 -1.65
N LYS A 179 5.68 26.93 -2.34
CA LYS A 179 6.42 25.69 -2.55
C LYS A 179 6.88 25.03 -1.24
N THR A 180 7.30 25.84 -0.27
CA THR A 180 7.81 25.37 1.03
C THR A 180 6.71 24.68 1.82
N GLU A 181 5.53 25.30 1.89
CA GLU A 181 4.35 24.80 2.58
C GLU A 181 3.83 23.51 1.94
N THR A 182 3.77 23.46 0.60
CA THR A 182 3.44 22.23 -0.13
C THR A 182 4.43 21.10 0.16
N SER A 183 5.73 21.37 0.11
CA SER A 183 6.77 20.36 0.40
C SER A 183 6.69 19.85 1.83
N ASN A 184 6.47 20.74 2.81
CA ASN A 184 6.30 20.37 4.20
C ASN A 184 5.06 19.49 4.42
N TRP A 185 3.95 19.82 3.76
CA TRP A 185 2.74 19.02 3.80
C TRP A 185 2.93 17.63 3.17
N LEU A 186 3.58 17.56 2.00
CA LEU A 186 3.90 16.29 1.34
C LEU A 186 4.79 15.41 2.23
N ARG A 187 5.82 15.99 2.86
CA ARG A 187 6.67 15.29 3.82
C ARG A 187 5.87 14.76 5.02
N ALA A 188 4.93 15.55 5.55
CA ALA A 188 4.08 15.13 6.66
C ALA A 188 3.15 13.97 6.28
N ILE A 189 2.57 14.02 5.07
CA ILE A 189 1.75 12.92 4.53
C ILE A 189 2.57 11.64 4.37
N TRP A 190 3.78 11.76 3.83
CA TRP A 190 4.67 10.61 3.67
C TRP A 190 5.03 9.99 5.03
N GLY A 191 5.44 10.80 6.01
CA GLY A 191 5.70 10.33 7.38
C GLY A 191 4.47 9.68 8.05
N HIS A 192 3.28 10.16 7.71
CA HIS A 192 2.03 9.55 8.17
C HIS A 192 1.78 8.16 7.55
N ALA A 193 2.09 7.96 6.26
CA ALA A 193 2.05 6.63 5.63
C ALA A 193 3.05 5.66 6.27
N GLU A 194 4.29 6.10 6.52
CA GLU A 194 5.30 5.29 7.21
C GLU A 194 4.84 4.85 8.60
N THR A 195 4.15 5.73 9.32
CA THR A 195 3.52 5.39 10.60
C THR A 195 2.45 4.30 10.42
N GLY A 196 1.63 4.40 9.36
CA GLY A 196 0.61 3.41 9.03
C GLY A 196 1.21 2.05 8.69
N LYS A 197 2.31 2.01 7.94
CA LYS A 197 3.05 0.77 7.61
C LYS A 197 3.56 0.07 8.87
N ARG A 198 4.15 0.82 9.80
CA ARG A 198 4.59 0.27 11.10
C ARG A 198 3.42 -0.32 11.90
N LEU A 199 2.28 0.37 11.96
CA LEU A 199 1.07 -0.17 12.61
C LEU A 199 0.56 -1.44 11.93
N LEU A 200 0.66 -1.50 10.59
CA LEU A 200 0.25 -2.67 9.81
C LEU A 200 1.17 -3.87 10.09
N ASP A 201 2.47 -3.66 10.19
CA ASP A 201 3.44 -4.70 10.55
C ASP A 201 3.21 -5.22 11.99
N LEU A 202 2.89 -4.31 12.92
CA LEU A 202 2.50 -4.67 14.28
C LEU A 202 1.21 -5.52 14.31
N LEU A 203 0.23 -5.26 13.43
CA LEU A 203 -0.98 -6.09 13.35
C LEU A 203 -0.73 -7.45 12.71
N ARG A 204 0.14 -7.52 11.69
CA ARG A 204 0.47 -8.75 10.96
C ARG A 204 1.23 -9.76 11.80
N THR A 205 2.09 -9.29 12.69
CA THR A 205 2.92 -10.16 13.52
C THR A 205 2.07 -10.84 14.59
N THR A 206 1.75 -12.12 14.44
CA THR A 206 1.07 -12.96 15.45
C THR A 206 2.00 -14.01 16.03
N ASN A 207 2.71 -13.64 17.08
CA ASN A 207 3.63 -14.51 17.80
C ASN A 207 3.26 -14.69 19.27
N LEU A 208 2.17 -14.09 19.74
CA LEU A 208 1.69 -14.22 21.11
C LEU A 208 0.63 -15.32 21.24
N PRO A 209 0.42 -15.86 22.46
CA PRO A 209 -0.64 -16.81 22.73
C PRO A 209 -2.02 -16.27 22.33
N LEU A 210 -2.79 -17.09 21.63
CA LEU A 210 -4.19 -16.79 21.32
C LEU A 210 -5.07 -16.97 22.56
N PRO A 211 -6.21 -16.28 22.66
CA PRO A 211 -7.18 -16.52 23.72
C PRO A 211 -7.67 -17.98 23.75
N ASP A 212 -7.80 -18.56 24.95
CA ASP A 212 -8.29 -19.94 25.12
C ASP A 212 -9.71 -20.15 24.59
N ASN A 213 -10.54 -19.09 24.65
CA ASN A 213 -11.92 -19.14 24.17
C ASN A 213 -11.98 -18.94 22.64
N PRO A 214 -12.51 -19.90 21.86
CA PRO A 214 -12.57 -19.80 20.40
C PRO A 214 -13.40 -18.60 19.90
N VAL A 215 -14.43 -18.18 20.64
CA VAL A 215 -15.24 -17.00 20.31
C VAL A 215 -14.41 -15.73 20.40
N ASN A 216 -13.54 -15.63 21.41
CA ASN A 216 -12.64 -14.48 21.56
C ASN A 216 -11.58 -14.45 20.45
N THR A 217 -11.08 -15.62 20.04
CA THR A 217 -10.16 -15.74 18.90
C THR A 217 -10.82 -15.31 17.59
N GLN A 218 -12.07 -15.70 17.36
CA GLN A 218 -12.83 -15.24 16.19
C GLN A 218 -13.03 -13.72 16.22
N LEU A 219 -13.48 -13.16 17.36
CA LEU A 219 -13.68 -11.72 17.52
C LEU A 219 -12.37 -10.94 17.31
N LEU A 220 -11.26 -11.45 17.85
CA LEU A 220 -9.93 -10.88 17.69
C LEU A 220 -9.57 -10.80 16.21
N TRP A 221 -9.76 -11.90 15.49
CA TRP A 221 -9.46 -11.93 14.06
C TRP A 221 -10.31 -10.96 13.27
N THR A 222 -11.62 -10.91 13.52
CA THR A 222 -12.52 -9.94 12.88
C THR A 222 -12.01 -8.51 13.11
N LYS A 223 -11.69 -8.14 14.35
CA LYS A 223 -11.22 -6.78 14.67
C LYS A 223 -9.84 -6.46 14.11
N LYS A 224 -8.92 -7.43 14.08
CA LYS A 224 -7.61 -7.27 13.43
C LYS A 224 -7.76 -7.09 11.91
N MET A 225 -8.67 -7.83 11.27
CA MET A 225 -8.93 -7.69 9.84
C MET A 225 -9.55 -6.33 9.50
N GLU A 226 -10.53 -5.86 10.27
CA GLU A 226 -11.09 -4.51 10.13
C GLU A 226 -9.99 -3.42 10.21
N ALA A 227 -9.12 -3.50 11.24
CA ALA A 227 -8.02 -2.55 11.41
C ALA A 227 -6.99 -2.63 10.27
N THR A 228 -6.69 -3.84 9.80
CA THR A 228 -5.78 -4.09 8.67
C THR A 228 -6.32 -3.47 7.39
N GLU A 229 -7.60 -3.68 7.08
CA GLU A 229 -8.26 -3.10 5.90
C GLU A 229 -8.21 -1.57 5.92
N ILE A 230 -8.49 -0.97 7.08
CA ILE A 230 -8.41 0.48 7.28
C ILE A 230 -7.00 1.02 6.99
N LEU A 231 -5.96 0.39 7.53
CA LEU A 231 -4.56 0.80 7.31
C LEU A 231 -4.16 0.64 5.85
N VAL A 232 -4.42 -0.52 5.24
CA VAL A 232 -4.10 -0.79 3.84
C VAL A 232 -4.78 0.24 2.93
N LYS A 233 -6.07 0.51 3.15
CA LYS A 233 -6.81 1.50 2.37
C LYS A 233 -6.21 2.90 2.52
N GLY A 234 -5.90 3.33 3.75
CA GLY A 234 -5.33 4.65 4.00
C GLY A 234 -3.93 4.83 3.43
N ILE A 235 -3.05 3.83 3.61
CA ILE A 235 -1.70 3.81 3.03
C ILE A 235 -1.79 3.88 1.50
N THR A 236 -2.66 3.06 0.89
CA THR A 236 -2.85 3.06 -0.56
C THR A 236 -3.31 4.42 -1.07
N ILE A 237 -4.25 5.09 -0.38
CA ILE A 237 -4.68 6.45 -0.75
C ILE A 237 -3.50 7.42 -0.70
N ILE A 238 -2.69 7.37 0.36
CA ILE A 238 -1.53 8.24 0.47
C ILE A 238 -0.53 7.98 -0.66
N GLU A 239 -0.10 6.74 -0.87
CA GLU A 239 0.93 6.41 -1.86
C GLU A 239 0.47 6.75 -3.28
N THR A 240 -0.77 6.42 -3.63
CA THR A 240 -1.32 6.75 -4.95
C THR A 240 -1.43 8.26 -5.18
N ARG A 241 -1.91 9.02 -4.19
CA ARG A 241 -2.07 10.47 -4.33
C ARG A 241 -0.74 11.20 -4.26
N TYR A 242 0.15 10.77 -3.37
CA TYR A 242 1.49 11.33 -3.24
C TYR A 242 2.26 11.19 -4.56
N ASN A 243 2.19 10.03 -5.22
CA ASN A 243 2.80 9.83 -6.55
C ASN A 243 2.23 10.79 -7.61
N VAL A 244 0.93 11.07 -7.58
CA VAL A 244 0.30 12.00 -8.53
C VAL A 244 0.65 13.46 -8.23
N MET A 245 0.72 13.86 -6.95
CA MET A 245 0.91 15.25 -6.53
C MET A 245 2.38 15.67 -6.39
N GLY A 246 3.26 14.74 -6.01
CA GLY A 246 4.63 15.02 -5.55
C GLY A 246 5.72 14.78 -6.58
N ARG A 247 5.67 13.65 -7.32
CA ARG A 247 6.81 13.14 -8.12
C ARG A 247 7.32 14.05 -9.25
N GLY A 248 6.53 15.03 -9.70
CA GLY A 248 6.92 15.96 -10.77
C GLY A 248 7.34 17.35 -10.31
N VAL A 249 6.53 18.00 -9.48
CA VAL A 249 6.64 19.46 -9.22
C VAL A 249 7.22 19.78 -7.83
N PHE A 250 7.09 18.86 -6.87
CA PHE A 250 7.37 19.12 -5.45
C PHE A 250 8.17 17.99 -4.77
N GLY A 251 8.93 17.19 -5.55
CA GLY A 251 9.66 16.01 -5.06
C GLY A 251 10.35 16.26 -3.71
N VAL A 252 10.10 15.36 -2.75
CA VAL A 252 10.64 15.48 -1.39
C VAL A 252 12.02 14.80 -1.36
N GLU A 253 13.03 15.52 -0.90
CA GLU A 253 14.38 14.99 -0.66
C GLU A 253 14.32 13.78 0.30
N GLY A 254 14.88 12.64 -0.11
CA GLY A 254 14.94 11.40 0.68
C GLY A 254 13.83 10.38 0.40
N GLU A 255 12.95 10.65 -0.57
CA GLU A 255 12.10 9.61 -1.15
C GLU A 255 12.99 8.52 -1.76
N PRO A 256 12.70 7.21 -1.57
CA PRO A 256 13.36 6.19 -2.35
C PRO A 256 13.05 6.51 -3.81
N VAL A 257 14.06 7.01 -4.52
CA VAL A 257 14.03 7.08 -5.97
C VAL A 257 13.71 5.66 -6.39
N ASP A 258 12.61 5.47 -7.12
CA ASP A 258 12.32 4.20 -7.75
C ASP A 258 13.48 3.92 -8.72
N SER A 259 14.55 3.30 -8.22
CA SER A 259 15.67 2.79 -9.02
C SER A 259 15.20 1.66 -9.93
N SER A 260 13.95 1.22 -9.78
CA SER A 260 13.25 0.30 -10.67
C SER A 260 13.08 0.82 -12.11
N GLY A 261 13.46 2.07 -12.40
CA GLY A 261 13.38 2.66 -13.73
C GLY A 261 14.66 2.69 -14.56
N GLU A 262 15.83 3.04 -13.99
CA GLU A 262 16.92 3.56 -14.85
C GLU A 262 18.38 3.22 -14.43
N GLU A 263 18.65 2.51 -13.32
CA GLU A 263 20.04 2.42 -12.79
C GLU A 263 20.79 1.07 -13.00
N ASP A 264 20.14 0.00 -13.47
CA ASP A 264 20.77 -1.34 -13.58
C ASP A 264 21.33 -1.67 -14.99
N MET A 265 22.05 -0.77 -15.65
CA MET A 265 22.76 -1.09 -16.91
C MET A 265 24.28 -0.92 -16.87
N ASP A 266 24.84 -0.26 -15.84
CA ASP A 266 26.24 0.18 -15.89
C ASP A 266 27.25 -0.75 -15.20
N ASN A 267 26.83 -1.85 -14.56
CA ASN A 267 27.71 -2.61 -13.65
C ASN A 267 28.02 -4.07 -14.07
N PHE A 268 27.89 -4.43 -15.35
CA PHE A 268 28.09 -5.82 -15.82
C PHE A 268 29.21 -6.00 -16.87
N MET A 269 30.24 -5.16 -16.89
CA MET A 269 31.41 -5.38 -17.76
C MET A 269 32.72 -4.95 -17.10
N GLU A 270 33.04 -5.57 -15.97
CA GLU A 270 34.43 -5.69 -15.51
C GLU A 270 34.63 -7.13 -15.02
N GLU A 271 34.91 -8.05 -15.95
CA GLU A 271 35.64 -9.31 -15.72
C GLU A 271 35.56 -10.13 -17.02
N GLU A 272 36.43 -9.86 -17.98
CA GLU A 272 36.93 -10.84 -18.98
C GLU A 272 37.93 -10.14 -19.93
N GLU A 273 39.02 -9.58 -19.40
CA GLU A 273 40.22 -9.34 -20.19
C GLU A 273 41.45 -9.60 -19.32
N GLU A 274 41.88 -10.85 -19.26
CA GLU A 274 43.29 -11.20 -19.09
C GLU A 274 43.48 -12.63 -19.59
N ASP A 275 43.83 -12.74 -20.88
CA ASP A 275 44.80 -13.71 -21.41
C ASP A 275 45.27 -13.14 -22.76
N ASP A 276 45.92 -11.98 -22.68
CA ASP A 276 47.04 -11.64 -23.56
C ASP A 276 48.13 -12.68 -23.27
N ASP A 277 48.56 -13.47 -24.27
CA ASP A 277 49.98 -13.41 -24.65
C ASP A 277 50.29 -14.23 -25.91
N LEU A 278 50.61 -13.48 -26.96
CA LEU A 278 51.83 -13.61 -27.77
C LEU A 278 52.24 -14.96 -28.36
N GLY A 279 52.20 -15.01 -29.69
CA GLY A 279 53.14 -15.83 -30.46
C GLY A 279 53.12 -15.49 -31.95
N PRO A 280 54.18 -14.89 -32.53
CA PRO A 280 54.12 -14.26 -33.85
C PRO A 280 54.49 -15.21 -34.99
N ALA A 281 53.92 -14.89 -36.15
CA ALA A 281 54.50 -14.76 -37.49
C ALA A 281 55.72 -15.60 -37.93
N LEU A 282 55.78 -15.74 -39.26
CA LEU A 282 56.89 -16.17 -40.13
C LEU A 282 56.89 -17.69 -40.34
N GLY A 283 56.81 -18.24 -41.54
CA GLY A 283 57.18 -17.73 -42.87
C GLY A 283 58.01 -18.83 -43.55
N GLU A 284 57.76 -19.04 -44.85
CA GLU A 284 58.61 -19.82 -45.80
C GLU A 284 58.70 -21.34 -45.48
N ASP A 285 58.41 -22.30 -46.38
CA ASP A 285 58.67 -22.43 -47.82
C ASP A 285 57.47 -23.01 -48.62
#